data_AF-A0AAN2PLT3-F1
#
_entry.id   AF-A0AAN2PLT3-F1
#
_cell.length_a   1.000
_cell.length_b   1.000
_cell.length_c   1.000
_cell.angle_alpha   90.00
_cell.angle_beta   90.00
_cell.angle_gamma   90.00
#
_symmetry.space_group_name_H-M   'P 1'
#
loop_
_entity.id
_entity.type
_entity.pdbx_description
1 polymer ?
#
loop_
_entity_poly.entity_id
_entity_poly.type
_entity_poly.pdbx_seq_one_letter_code
_entity_poly.pdbx_strand_id
1 'polypeptide(L)' 'MTKYTIDEKSNAVLEYLKGKKNHKSITQERNVGLSPLKSWVARYLKHGMEGLVSPYTNYTLPFKL' A
#
# COMPACT_ATOMS: atom_id res chain seq x y z
N MET A 1 8.22 1.16 -15.07
CA MET A 1 8.31 2.15 -13.98
C MET A 1 7.17 1.94 -12.98
N THR A 2 7.31 1.01 -12.05
CA THR A 2 6.34 0.82 -10.97
C THR A 2 6.48 1.98 -9.99
N LYS A 3 5.57 2.96 -10.07
CA LYS A 3 5.64 4.22 -9.32
C LYS A 3 5.55 4.07 -7.79
N TYR A 4 5.13 2.91 -7.26
CA TYR A 4 4.98 2.67 -5.82
C TYR A 4 5.25 1.21 -5.45
N THR A 5 6.11 0.98 -4.46
CA THR A 5 6.46 -0.34 -3.90
C THR A 5 5.32 -0.87 -3.03
N ILE A 6 5.29 -2.19 -2.78
CA ILE A 6 4.26 -2.79 -1.90
C ILE A 6 4.38 -2.28 -0.46
N ASP A 7 5.60 -2.05 0.00
CA ASP A 7 5.88 -1.43 1.30
C ASP A 7 5.25 -0.02 1.42
N GLU A 8 5.41 0.81 0.39
CA GLU A 8 4.78 2.13 0.32
C GLU A 8 3.25 2.04 0.37
N LYS A 9 2.66 1.06 -0.33
CA LYS A 9 1.21 0.83 -0.33
C LYS A 9 0.71 0.37 1.04
N SER A 10 1.37 -0.62 1.65
CA SER A 10 0.97 -1.16 2.95
C SER A 10 1.13 -0.11 4.03
N ASN A 11 2.22 0.65 4.02
CA ASN A 11 2.46 1.72 4.97
C ASN A 11 1.42 2.85 4.83
N ALA A 12 1.04 3.22 3.61
CA ALA A 12 -0.02 4.20 3.37
C ALA A 12 -1.41 3.73 3.87
N VAL A 13 -1.74 2.44 3.66
CA VAL A 13 -2.99 1.84 4.16
C VAL A 13 -2.98 1.71 5.68
N LEU A 14 -1.85 1.35 6.28
CA LEU A 14 -1.69 1.28 7.73
C LEU A 14 -1.81 2.65 8.38
N GLU A 15 -1.16 3.69 7.84
CA GLU A 15 -1.30 5.08 8.32
C GLU A 15 -2.75 5.56 8.21
N TYR A 16 -3.43 5.21 7.11
CA TYR A 16 -4.87 5.47 6.94
C TYR A 16 -5.70 4.81 8.03
N LEU A 17 -5.47 3.51 8.30
CA LEU A 17 -6.19 2.74 9.32
C LEU A 17 -5.88 3.20 10.75
N LYS A 18 -4.64 3.63 11.00
CA LYS A 18 -4.18 4.10 12.31
C LYS A 18 -4.77 5.47 12.68
N GLY A 19 -5.41 6.16 11.75
CA GLY A 19 -6.08 7.45 11.97
C GLY A 19 -5.14 8.57 12.41
N LYS A 20 -3.81 8.39 12.24
CA LYS A 20 -2.80 9.31 12.79
C LYS A 20 -2.68 10.62 12.03
N LYS A 21 -3.15 10.69 10.78
CA LYS A 21 -3.04 11.87 9.92
C LYS A 21 -4.29 12.03 9.06
N ASN A 22 -4.66 13.29 8.81
CA ASN A 22 -5.71 13.63 7.85
C ASN A 22 -5.33 13.10 6.46
N HIS A 23 -6.31 12.56 5.73
CA HIS A 23 -6.10 11.87 4.44
C HIS A 23 -5.24 12.69 3.45
N LYS A 24 -5.43 14.01 3.42
CA LYS A 24 -4.66 14.95 2.59
C LYS A 24 -3.16 14.95 2.91
N SER A 25 -2.78 14.92 4.19
CA SER A 25 -1.38 14.93 4.62
C SER A 25 -0.65 13.67 4.18
N ILE A 26 -1.29 12.50 4.31
CA ILE A 26 -0.72 11.22 3.87
C ILE A 26 -0.53 11.23 2.34
N THR A 27 -1.52 11.72 1.60
CA THR A 27 -1.44 11.81 0.13
C THR A 27 -0.40 12.81 -0.36
N GLN A 28 -0.20 13.93 0.35
CA GLN A 28 0.83 14.92 0.02
C GLN A 28 2.23 14.42 0.35
N GLU A 29 2.41 13.80 1.52
CA GLU A 29 3.72 13.31 1.98
C GLU A 29 4.23 12.14 1.12
N ARG A 30 3.32 11.23 0.73
CA ARG A 30 3.66 10.05 -0.09
C ARG A 30 3.49 10.28 -1.59
N ASN A 31 3.00 11.46 -1.99
CA ASN A 31 2.56 11.74 -3.37
C ASN A 31 1.62 10.64 -3.94
N VAL A 32 0.79 10.07 -3.08
CA VAL A 32 -0.19 9.03 -3.44
C VAL A 32 -1.53 9.71 -3.64
N GLY A 33 -2.19 9.49 -4.78
CA GLY A 33 -3.54 10.01 -4.98
C GLY A 33 -4.55 9.43 -3.99
N LEU A 34 -5.59 10.19 -3.66
CA LEU A 34 -6.71 9.69 -2.84
C LEU A 34 -7.39 8.46 -3.47
N SER A 35 -7.52 8.44 -4.80
CA SER A 35 -8.13 7.35 -5.56
C SER A 35 -7.40 6.00 -5.40
N PRO A 36 -6.07 5.90 -5.64
CA PRO A 36 -5.34 4.66 -5.40
C PRO A 36 -5.32 4.26 -3.92
N LEU A 37 -5.19 5.22 -2.99
CA LEU A 37 -5.23 4.92 -1.56
C LEU A 37 -6.55 4.23 -1.17
N LYS A 38 -7.69 4.76 -1.61
CA LYS A 38 -9.01 4.17 -1.33
C LYS A 38 -9.14 2.77 -1.93
N SER A 39 -8.62 2.56 -3.14
CA SER A 39 -8.60 1.23 -3.76
C SER A 39 -7.71 0.24 -3.00
N TRP A 40 -6.58 0.69 -2.46
CA TRP A 40 -5.68 -0.13 -1.65
C TRP A 40 -6.34 -0.53 -0.33
N VAL A 41 -6.95 0.42 0.39
CA VAL A 41 -7.71 0.13 1.61
C VAL A 41 -8.83 -0.88 1.35
N ALA A 42 -9.59 -0.72 0.25
CA ALA A 42 -10.66 -1.66 -0.11
C ALA A 42 -10.11 -3.07 -0.41
N ARG A 43 -8.98 -3.18 -1.11
CA ARG A 43 -8.30 -4.47 -1.35
C ARG A 43 -7.77 -5.08 -0.07
N TYR A 44 -7.22 -4.27 0.81
CA TYR A 44 -6.71 -4.70 2.11
C TYR A 44 -7.83 -5.21 3.03
N LEU A 45 -9.00 -4.58 3.03
CA LEU A 45 -10.15 -5.05 3.80
C LEU A 45 -10.70 -6.38 3.26
N LYS A 46 -10.61 -6.62 1.95
CA LYS A 46 -11.17 -7.82 1.31
C LYS A 46 -10.21 -9.02 1.32
N HIS A 47 -8.91 -8.77 1.15
CA HIS A 47 -7.89 -9.81 0.95
C HIS A 47 -6.68 -9.65 1.88
N GLY A 48 -6.72 -8.72 2.85
CA GLY A 48 -5.58 -8.44 3.73
C GLY A 48 -4.37 -7.90 2.98
N MET A 49 -3.18 -8.20 3.52
CA MET A 49 -1.89 -7.84 2.90
C MET A 49 -1.79 -8.34 1.45
N GLU A 50 -2.32 -9.54 1.17
CA GLU A 50 -2.27 -10.16 -0.17
C GLU A 50 -3.02 -9.34 -1.22
N GLY A 51 -4.06 -8.59 -0.82
CA GLY A 51 -4.79 -7.69 -1.72
C GLY A 51 -3.94 -6.52 -2.23
N LEU A 52 -2.96 -6.09 -1.44
CA LEU A 52 -2.01 -5.02 -1.78
C LEU A 52 -0.80 -5.53 -2.56
N VAL A 53 -0.47 -6.81 -2.39
CA VAL A 53 0.55 -7.51 -3.16
C VAL A 53 0.02 -7.67 -4.58
N SER A 54 0.40 -6.74 -5.46
CA SER A 54 0.22 -6.97 -6.89
C SER A 54 1.04 -8.21 -7.27
N PRO A 55 0.49 -9.17 -8.04
CA PRO A 55 1.18 -10.43 -8.39
C PRO A 55 2.49 -10.23 -9.16
N TYR A 56 2.83 -8.99 -9.54
CA TYR A 56 3.93 -8.72 -10.43
C TYR A 56 5.28 -8.41 -9.74
N THR A 57 5.40 -8.19 -8.43
CA THR A 57 6.71 -7.73 -7.91
C THR A 57 7.03 -8.00 -6.44
N ASN A 58 6.69 -9.17 -5.91
CA ASN A 58 7.37 -9.70 -4.72
C ASN A 58 7.59 -11.21 -4.88
N TYR A 59 8.32 -11.57 -5.93
CA TYR A 59 9.16 -12.77 -5.88
C TYR A 59 10.51 -12.34 -5.32
N THR A 60 10.55 -11.95 -4.06
CA THR A 60 11.76 -12.11 -3.28
C THR A 60 11.67 -13.53 -2.76
N LEU A 61 12.03 -14.50 -3.60
CA LEU A 61 12.50 -15.77 -3.05
C LEU A 61 13.58 -15.39 -2.03
N PRO A 62 13.44 -15.74 -0.75
CA PRO A 62 14.64 -16.00 0.01
C PRO A 62 15.32 -17.18 -0.69
N PHE A 63 16.23 -16.86 -1.59
CA PHE A 63 17.29 -17.75 -1.99
C PHE A 63 17.95 -18.28 -0.70
N LYS A 64 18.09 -19.61 -0.63
CA LYS A 64 18.83 -20.43 0.34
C LYS A 64 18.11 -20.83 1.62
N LEU A 65 17.72 -22.11 1.68
CA LEU A 65 18.52 -23.12 2.40
C LEU A 65 18.47 -24.47 1.68
#